data_AF-A0A7K2VDV7-F1
#
_entry.id   AF-A0A7K2VDV7-F1
#
_cell.length_a   1.000
_cell.length_b   1.000
_cell.length_c   1.000
_cell.angle_alpha   90.00
_cell.angle_beta   90.00
_cell.angle_gamma   90.00
#
_symmetry.space_group_name_H-M   'P 1'
#
loop_
_entity.id
_entity.type
_entity.pdbx_description
1 polymer ?
#
loop_
_entity_poly.entity_id
_entity_poly.type
_entity_poly.pdbx_seq_one_letter_code
_entity_poly.pdbx_strand_id
1 'polypeptide(L)'
;MSALAATSILTGPSVAEPFSPEPCALHRTDAHHSEGLDTWNTAYPRPQGTLHAALVFLSFPDAAPRTTPDELTADHFPATSRYFEQSSYGRFTLRPHPMDRWLRMPRPSTAYRIQRDWAPADRSAYLRDAFAVADKALDFSRYDVVYLVADPDAPGVDSDATKVVNLDSPVRLDGTDVRRVVTVFEQHPPDRLVLAHETGHVFDLPDLYHRPTDSKDDWDTHVGDWDLMGSQFGAAPDLFGWHKWKLGWL
;
A
#
# COMPACT_ATOMS: atom_id res chain seq x y z
N MET A 1 -28.71 -49.12 30.20
CA MET A 1 -28.93 -47.74 30.70
C MET A 1 -28.98 -46.82 29.49
N SER A 2 -30.13 -46.24 29.18
CA SER A 2 -30.28 -45.27 28.09
C SER A 2 -30.35 -43.88 28.70
N ALA A 3 -29.44 -42.98 28.30
CA ALA A 3 -29.47 -41.59 28.69
C ALA A 3 -30.43 -40.83 27.76
N LEU A 4 -31.47 -40.20 28.32
CA LEU A 4 -32.27 -39.20 27.61
C LEU A 4 -31.55 -37.85 27.71
N ALA A 5 -31.16 -37.29 26.58
CA ALA A 5 -30.78 -35.89 26.49
C ALA A 5 -32.07 -35.06 26.32
N ALA A 6 -32.38 -34.22 27.31
CA ALA A 6 -33.47 -33.26 27.23
C ALA A 6 -32.97 -31.97 26.57
N THR A 7 -33.35 -31.74 25.31
CA THR A 7 -33.08 -30.49 24.61
C THR A 7 -34.09 -29.45 25.09
N SER A 8 -33.62 -28.47 25.86
CA SER A 8 -34.46 -27.32 26.26
C SER A 8 -34.49 -26.33 25.11
N ILE A 9 -35.62 -26.23 24.41
CA ILE A 9 -35.85 -25.16 23.43
C ILE A 9 -36.35 -23.94 24.21
N LEU A 10 -35.49 -22.93 24.38
CA LEU A 10 -35.88 -21.64 24.91
C LEU A 10 -36.72 -20.90 23.86
N THR A 11 -38.05 -20.95 23.99
CA THR A 11 -38.97 -20.12 23.20
C THR A 11 -39.23 -18.79 23.92
N GLY A 12 -38.22 -17.92 23.94
CA GLY A 12 -38.41 -16.51 24.31
C GLY A 12 -38.83 -15.71 23.08
N PRO A 13 -39.75 -14.72 23.20
CA PRO A 13 -39.99 -13.80 22.10
C PRO A 13 -38.68 -13.06 21.79
N SER A 14 -38.13 -13.29 20.60
CA SER A 14 -37.10 -12.40 20.06
C SER A 14 -37.80 -11.06 19.87
N VAL A 15 -37.46 -10.07 20.71
CA VAL A 15 -37.90 -8.70 20.49
C VAL A 15 -37.18 -8.28 19.22
N ALA A 16 -37.90 -8.28 18.10
CA ALA A 16 -37.39 -7.71 16.88
C ALA A 16 -37.21 -6.22 17.14
N GLU A 17 -35.98 -5.81 17.43
CA GLU A 17 -35.53 -4.44 17.23
C GLU A 17 -36.03 -4.02 15.84
N PRO A 18 -36.61 -2.81 15.69
CA PRO A 18 -37.07 -2.35 14.39
C PRO A 18 -35.91 -2.49 13.39
N PHE A 19 -36.17 -3.14 12.26
CA PHE A 19 -35.19 -3.30 11.20
C PHE A 19 -34.55 -1.95 10.89
N SER A 20 -33.29 -1.78 11.28
CA SER A 20 -32.54 -0.60 10.89
C SER A 20 -32.17 -0.74 9.43
N PRO A 21 -32.55 0.21 8.56
CA PRO A 21 -32.04 0.24 7.20
C PRO A 21 -30.57 0.69 7.14
N GLU A 22 -30.00 1.14 8.27
CA GLU A 22 -28.59 1.49 8.32
C GLU A 22 -27.73 0.23 8.23
N PRO A 23 -26.65 0.25 7.41
CA PRO A 23 -25.72 -0.86 7.35
C PRO A 23 -25.20 -1.19 8.75
N CYS A 24 -25.12 -2.48 9.09
CA CYS A 24 -24.42 -2.96 10.30
C CYS A 24 -22.88 -2.81 10.15
N ALA A 25 -22.43 -1.62 9.76
CA ALA A 25 -21.05 -1.27 9.54
C ALA A 25 -20.36 -0.97 10.88
N LEU A 26 -19.12 -1.41 11.01
CA LEU A 26 -18.28 -1.00 12.13
C LEU A 26 -18.01 0.50 12.01
N HIS A 27 -18.17 1.22 13.12
CA HIS A 27 -17.85 2.64 13.17
C HIS A 27 -16.34 2.88 13.05
N ARG A 28 -15.97 3.88 12.26
CA ARG A 28 -14.59 4.33 12.16
C ARG A 28 -14.14 4.91 13.51
N THR A 29 -12.89 4.63 13.88
CA THR A 29 -12.24 5.13 15.09
C THR A 29 -11.03 5.99 14.75
N ASP A 30 -10.39 6.56 15.76
CA ASP A 30 -9.13 7.30 15.62
C ASP A 30 -7.90 6.39 15.44
N ALA A 31 -8.09 5.06 15.40
CA ALA A 31 -7.01 4.14 15.09
C ALA A 31 -6.43 4.40 13.69
N HIS A 32 -5.11 4.37 13.57
CA HIS A 32 -4.44 4.36 12.28
C HIS A 32 -4.90 3.13 11.48
N HIS A 33 -5.29 3.33 10.22
CA HIS A 33 -5.93 2.29 9.40
C HIS A 33 -7.18 1.66 10.06
N SER A 34 -8.02 2.47 10.71
CA SER A 34 -9.29 2.02 11.28
C SER A 34 -10.07 1.13 10.30
N GLU A 35 -10.55 -0.02 10.79
CA GLU A 35 -11.34 -0.96 9.99
C GLU A 35 -12.85 -0.66 9.95
N GLY A 36 -13.30 0.42 10.60
CA GLY A 36 -14.65 0.93 10.42
C GLY A 36 -14.87 1.62 9.06
N LEU A 37 -16.11 1.52 8.55
CA LEU A 37 -16.49 1.86 7.17
C LEU A 37 -17.79 2.68 7.08
N ASP A 38 -18.29 3.19 8.21
CA ASP A 38 -19.41 4.14 8.26
C ASP A 38 -19.10 5.49 7.58
N THR A 39 -17.81 5.85 7.49
CA THR A 39 -17.31 7.04 6.80
C THR A 39 -15.99 6.76 6.08
N TRP A 40 -15.67 7.54 5.05
CA TRP A 40 -14.38 7.46 4.35
C TRP A 40 -13.38 8.46 4.92
N ASN A 41 -12.14 8.01 5.06
CA ASN A 41 -11.03 8.85 5.47
C ASN A 41 -10.56 9.74 4.32
N THR A 42 -11.00 10.99 4.29
CA THR A 42 -10.67 11.95 3.22
C THR A 42 -9.19 12.30 3.15
N ALA A 43 -8.37 11.89 4.13
CA ALA A 43 -6.93 11.97 4.01
C ALA A 43 -6.36 10.98 2.98
N TYR A 44 -7.10 9.93 2.59
CA TYR A 44 -6.68 8.90 1.63
C TYR A 44 -7.50 9.03 0.32
N PRO A 45 -6.86 8.86 -0.85
CA PRO A 45 -7.59 8.79 -2.11
C PRO A 45 -8.51 7.56 -2.11
N ARG A 46 -9.73 7.71 -2.59
CA ARG A 46 -10.67 6.60 -2.68
C ARG A 46 -10.42 5.81 -3.97
N PRO A 47 -10.16 4.50 -3.93
CA PRO A 47 -9.85 3.71 -5.12
C PRO A 47 -11.14 3.35 -5.89
N GLN A 48 -11.74 4.35 -6.54
CA GLN A 48 -12.92 4.22 -7.39
C GLN A 48 -12.66 4.91 -8.72
N GLY A 49 -13.15 4.35 -9.82
CA GLY A 49 -12.88 4.87 -11.16
C GLY A 49 -11.42 4.70 -11.54
N THR A 50 -10.81 5.72 -12.16
CA THR A 50 -9.39 5.70 -12.52
C THR A 50 -8.61 6.64 -11.61
N LEU A 51 -7.57 6.12 -10.97
CA LEU A 51 -6.54 6.94 -10.32
C LEU A 51 -5.25 6.90 -11.13
N HIS A 52 -4.53 8.03 -11.16
CA HIS A 52 -3.30 8.19 -11.90
C HIS A 52 -2.09 8.09 -10.97
N ALA A 53 -1.15 7.22 -11.33
CA ALA A 53 0.05 6.98 -10.54
C ALA A 53 1.31 7.44 -11.28
N ALA A 54 2.06 8.39 -10.71
CA ALA A 54 3.37 8.75 -11.22
C ALA A 54 4.42 7.74 -10.75
N LEU A 55 5.28 7.25 -11.65
CA LEU A 55 6.50 6.53 -11.27
C LEU A 55 7.70 7.43 -11.54
N VAL A 56 8.36 7.86 -10.47
CA VAL A 56 9.54 8.74 -10.49
C VAL A 56 10.78 7.90 -10.23
N PHE A 57 11.67 7.83 -11.21
CA PHE A 57 12.88 7.01 -11.14
C PHE A 57 14.06 7.84 -10.63
N LEU A 58 14.73 7.37 -9.58
CA LEU A 58 15.75 8.10 -8.84
C LEU A 58 17.11 7.39 -8.92
N SER A 59 18.09 8.04 -9.56
CA SER A 59 19.47 7.55 -9.63
C SER A 59 20.37 8.31 -8.66
N PHE A 60 21.54 7.75 -8.33
CA PHE A 60 22.43 8.34 -7.32
C PHE A 60 23.82 8.63 -7.88
N PRO A 61 24.56 9.61 -7.32
CA PRO A 61 25.89 9.95 -7.82
C PRO A 61 26.96 8.85 -7.72
N ASP A 62 26.80 7.89 -6.81
CA ASP A 62 27.69 6.77 -6.54
C ASP A 62 27.33 5.49 -7.32
N ALA A 63 26.29 5.53 -8.17
CA ALA A 63 25.86 4.41 -8.99
C ALA A 63 25.47 4.88 -10.41
N ALA A 64 25.72 4.03 -11.39
CA ALA A 64 25.19 4.21 -12.74
C ALA A 64 24.09 3.14 -12.95
N PRO A 65 22.83 3.53 -13.18
CA PRO A 65 21.75 2.56 -13.37
C PRO A 65 22.08 1.60 -14.52
N ARG A 66 21.91 0.30 -14.28
CA ARG A 66 22.05 -0.73 -15.33
C ARG A 66 20.71 -1.12 -15.95
N THR A 67 19.61 -0.72 -15.31
CA THR A 67 18.24 -0.88 -15.76
C THR A 67 17.66 0.45 -16.26
N THR A 68 16.61 0.35 -17.05
CA THR A 68 15.84 1.47 -17.57
C THR A 68 14.53 1.65 -16.79
N PRO A 69 13.96 2.88 -16.78
CA PRO A 69 12.61 3.12 -16.27
C PRO A 69 11.55 2.18 -16.87
N ASP A 70 11.67 1.84 -18.15
CA ASP A 70 10.73 0.94 -18.84
C ASP A 70 10.83 -0.50 -18.32
N GLU A 71 12.05 -1.01 -18.08
CA GLU A 71 12.26 -2.35 -17.49
C GLU A 71 11.68 -2.42 -16.08
N LEU A 72 11.96 -1.43 -15.23
CA LEU A 72 11.41 -1.37 -13.87
C LEU A 72 9.89 -1.15 -13.85
N THR A 73 9.34 -0.45 -14.86
CA THR A 73 7.89 -0.35 -15.01
C THR A 73 7.27 -1.70 -15.37
N ALA A 74 7.92 -2.45 -16.28
CA ALA A 74 7.44 -3.73 -16.78
C ALA A 74 7.44 -4.83 -15.69
N ASP A 75 8.27 -4.70 -14.67
CA ASP A 75 8.25 -5.58 -13.50
C ASP A 75 6.92 -5.53 -12.74
N HIS A 76 6.30 -4.35 -12.66
CA HIS A 76 5.12 -4.12 -11.84
C HIS A 76 3.83 -3.97 -12.64
N PHE A 77 3.92 -3.49 -13.89
CA PHE A 77 2.77 -3.20 -14.75
C PHE A 77 2.84 -4.03 -16.05
N PRO A 78 1.71 -4.62 -16.48
CA PRO A 78 0.33 -4.37 -16.05
C PRO A 78 -0.15 -5.22 -14.86
N ALA A 79 0.71 -6.00 -14.21
CA ALA A 79 0.31 -6.94 -13.15
C ALA A 79 -0.47 -6.24 -12.01
N THR A 80 0.06 -5.14 -11.50
CA THR A 80 -0.56 -4.35 -10.42
C THR A 80 -1.91 -3.74 -10.85
N SER A 81 -2.00 -3.16 -12.05
CA SER A 81 -3.27 -2.64 -12.57
C SER A 81 -4.32 -3.74 -12.71
N ARG A 82 -3.93 -4.91 -13.24
CA ARG A 82 -4.83 -6.06 -13.41
C ARG A 82 -5.30 -6.63 -12.08
N TYR A 83 -4.44 -6.67 -11.06
CA TYR A 83 -4.82 -7.08 -9.72
C TYR A 83 -5.98 -6.23 -9.20
N PHE A 84 -5.83 -4.90 -9.22
CA PHE A 84 -6.85 -3.98 -8.74
C PHE A 84 -8.13 -4.02 -9.57
N GLU A 85 -8.02 -4.12 -10.90
CA GLU A 85 -9.18 -4.25 -11.79
C GLU A 85 -9.99 -5.52 -11.47
N GLN A 86 -9.32 -6.66 -11.24
CA GLN A 86 -9.97 -7.92 -10.90
C GLN A 86 -10.57 -7.90 -9.50
N SER A 87 -9.78 -7.48 -8.49
CA SER A 87 -10.20 -7.46 -7.10
C SER A 87 -11.41 -6.54 -6.87
N SER A 88 -11.46 -5.43 -7.61
CA SER A 88 -12.55 -4.44 -7.55
C SER A 88 -13.74 -4.74 -8.46
N TYR A 89 -13.77 -5.88 -9.14
CA TYR A 89 -14.80 -6.22 -10.13
C TYR A 89 -14.97 -5.14 -11.22
N GLY A 90 -13.86 -4.54 -11.66
CA GLY A 90 -13.83 -3.48 -12.67
C GLY A 90 -14.21 -2.09 -12.17
N ARG A 91 -14.40 -1.88 -10.86
CA ARG A 91 -14.75 -0.57 -10.29
C ARG A 91 -13.56 0.37 -10.13
N PHE A 92 -12.34 -0.17 -10.13
CA PHE A 92 -11.11 0.58 -9.93
C PHE A 92 -10.04 0.23 -10.96
N THR A 93 -9.36 1.24 -11.47
CA THR A 93 -8.19 1.12 -12.34
C THR A 93 -7.09 2.05 -11.84
N LEU A 94 -5.93 1.46 -11.51
CA LEU A 94 -4.71 2.21 -11.27
C LEU A 94 -3.95 2.37 -12.60
N ARG A 95 -3.82 3.60 -13.09
CA ARG A 95 -3.13 3.90 -14.37
C ARG A 95 -1.72 4.43 -14.13
N PRO A 96 -0.66 3.68 -14.50
CA PRO A 96 0.71 4.15 -14.35
C PRO A 96 1.06 5.22 -15.39
N HIS A 97 1.90 6.17 -14.97
CA HIS A 97 2.54 7.19 -15.80
C HIS A 97 4.03 7.22 -15.43
N PRO A 98 4.84 6.31 -16.00
CA PRO A 98 6.26 6.28 -15.74
C PRO A 98 6.97 7.46 -16.40
N MET A 99 7.94 8.04 -15.69
CA MET A 99 8.90 8.94 -16.31
C MET A 99 9.86 8.17 -17.21
N ASP A 100 10.21 8.75 -18.36
CA ASP A 100 11.11 8.15 -19.36
C ASP A 100 12.60 8.28 -19.00
N ARG A 101 12.92 8.83 -17.83
CA ARG A 101 14.29 9.16 -17.42
C ARG A 101 14.50 9.03 -15.92
N TRP A 102 15.76 8.82 -15.57
CA TRP A 102 16.27 8.92 -14.21
C TRP A 102 16.42 10.38 -13.78
N LEU A 103 15.92 10.73 -12.59
CA LEU A 103 16.22 11.97 -11.90
C LEU A 103 17.36 11.73 -10.91
N ARG A 104 18.47 12.46 -11.09
CA ARG A 104 19.66 12.28 -10.27
C ARG A 104 19.50 12.95 -8.91
N MET A 105 19.57 12.15 -7.84
CA MET A 105 19.59 12.60 -6.46
C MET A 105 20.86 13.42 -6.15
N PRO A 106 20.81 14.38 -5.22
CA PRO A 106 21.93 15.27 -4.93
C PRO A 106 23.06 14.61 -4.10
N ARG A 107 22.78 13.51 -3.41
CA ARG A 107 23.70 12.79 -2.52
C ARG A 107 23.84 11.33 -2.92
N PRO A 108 24.99 10.68 -2.65
CA PRO A 108 25.16 9.25 -2.88
C PRO A 108 24.10 8.43 -2.13
N SER A 109 23.72 7.27 -2.68
CA SER A 109 22.73 6.35 -2.12
C SER A 109 23.05 6.00 -0.66
N THR A 110 24.32 5.73 -0.37
CA THR A 110 24.84 5.39 0.96
C THR A 110 24.62 6.47 2.02
N ALA A 111 24.43 7.73 1.63
CA ALA A 111 24.16 8.83 2.58
C ALA A 111 22.73 8.82 3.13
N TYR A 112 21.80 8.10 2.49
CA TYR A 112 20.40 8.02 2.93
C TYR A 112 20.13 6.83 3.85
N ARG A 113 21.10 5.91 4.02
CA ARG A 113 21.02 4.77 4.94
C ARG A 113 19.68 4.02 4.82
N ILE A 114 19.26 3.76 3.58
CA ILE A 114 18.00 3.07 3.29
C ILE A 114 18.14 1.64 3.81
N GLN A 115 17.25 1.25 4.72
CA GLN A 115 17.22 -0.06 5.36
C GLN A 115 15.83 -0.36 5.90
N ARG A 116 15.51 -1.63 6.19
CA ARG A 116 14.21 -2.04 6.75
C ARG A 116 13.76 -1.17 7.93
N ASP A 117 14.56 -1.08 9.00
CA ASP A 117 14.30 -0.22 10.16
C ASP A 117 14.91 1.19 9.94
N TRP A 118 14.37 1.91 8.96
CA TRP A 118 14.88 3.19 8.48
C TRP A 118 14.71 4.32 9.52
N ALA A 119 15.80 4.96 9.91
CA ALA A 119 15.75 6.08 10.85
C ALA A 119 14.92 7.26 10.29
N PRO A 120 14.01 7.86 11.08
CA PRO A 120 13.13 8.92 10.59
C PRO A 120 13.88 10.10 9.94
N ALA A 121 15.00 10.52 10.52
CA ALA A 121 15.79 11.64 9.99
C ALA A 121 16.38 11.35 8.60
N ASP A 122 16.90 10.14 8.39
CA ASP A 122 17.47 9.71 7.12
C ASP A 122 16.37 9.57 6.04
N ARG A 123 15.23 8.99 6.42
CA ARG A 123 14.01 8.92 5.59
C ARG A 123 13.53 10.29 5.15
N SER A 124 13.37 11.23 6.09
CA SER A 124 12.96 12.59 5.76
C SER A 124 13.97 13.29 4.86
N ALA A 125 15.27 13.00 5.02
CA ALA A 125 16.30 13.56 4.15
C ALA A 125 16.22 13.01 2.73
N TYR A 126 15.94 11.71 2.55
CA TYR A 126 15.67 11.10 1.24
C TYR A 126 14.44 11.72 0.57
N LEU A 127 13.30 11.74 1.25
CA LEU A 127 12.05 12.22 0.68
C LEU A 127 12.12 13.68 0.28
N ARG A 128 12.75 14.53 1.12
CA ARG A 128 12.97 15.94 0.80
C ARG A 128 13.78 16.11 -0.48
N ASP A 129 14.88 15.38 -0.63
CA ASP A 129 15.74 15.47 -1.80
C ASP A 129 15.02 14.91 -3.05
N ALA A 130 14.30 13.80 -2.90
CA ALA A 130 13.50 13.18 -3.95
C ALA A 130 12.40 14.12 -4.48
N PHE A 131 11.61 14.72 -3.58
CA PHE A 131 10.60 15.70 -3.98
C PHE A 131 11.22 16.94 -4.62
N ALA A 132 12.33 17.46 -4.07
CA ALA A 132 13.00 18.64 -4.63
C ALA A 132 13.57 18.41 -6.05
N VAL A 133 13.92 17.18 -6.43
CA VAL A 133 14.30 16.85 -7.81
C VAL A 133 13.09 16.56 -8.69
N ALA A 134 12.08 15.88 -8.17
CA ALA A 134 10.87 15.49 -8.90
C ALA A 134 9.98 16.68 -9.27
N ASP A 135 9.79 17.65 -8.35
CA ASP A 135 8.96 18.85 -8.52
C ASP A 135 9.41 19.73 -9.70
N LYS A 136 10.68 19.62 -10.10
CA LYS A 136 11.21 20.33 -11.28
C LYS A 136 10.80 19.69 -12.61
N ALA A 137 10.31 18.45 -12.58
CA ALA A 137 10.13 17.61 -13.76
C ALA A 137 8.71 17.01 -13.86
N LEU A 138 7.95 17.00 -12.77
CA LEU A 138 6.63 16.40 -12.65
C LEU A 138 5.68 17.39 -11.98
N ASP A 139 4.50 17.58 -12.56
CA ASP A 139 3.40 18.30 -11.93
C ASP A 139 2.58 17.32 -11.07
N PHE A 140 2.78 17.38 -9.74
CA PHE A 140 2.15 16.50 -8.77
C PHE A 140 0.63 16.64 -8.70
N SER A 141 0.05 17.76 -9.14
CA SER A 141 -1.40 17.98 -9.10
C SER A 141 -2.18 17.04 -10.03
N ARG A 142 -1.48 16.33 -10.93
CA ARG A 142 -2.04 15.43 -11.93
C ARG A 142 -2.14 13.97 -11.47
N TYR A 143 -1.67 13.66 -10.28
CA TYR A 143 -1.51 12.28 -9.81
C TYR A 143 -2.12 12.09 -8.42
N ASP A 144 -2.80 10.96 -8.24
CA ASP A 144 -3.40 10.54 -6.98
C ASP A 144 -2.44 9.68 -6.16
N VAL A 145 -1.50 9.01 -6.84
CA VAL A 145 -0.50 8.11 -6.26
C VAL A 145 0.88 8.46 -6.81
N VAL A 146 1.90 8.42 -5.94
CA VAL A 146 3.29 8.65 -6.32
C VAL A 146 4.13 7.46 -5.87
N TYR A 147 4.88 6.89 -6.80
CA TYR A 147 5.94 5.92 -6.56
C TYR A 147 7.30 6.60 -6.75
N LEU A 148 8.15 6.52 -5.73
CA LEU A 148 9.56 6.89 -5.83
C LEU A 148 10.36 5.60 -5.98
N VAL A 149 10.79 5.31 -7.21
CA VAL A 149 11.53 4.09 -7.56
C VAL A 149 13.03 4.41 -7.53
N ALA A 150 13.75 3.81 -6.60
CA ALA A 150 15.20 3.97 -6.54
C ALA A 150 15.90 3.01 -7.52
N ASP A 151 17.10 3.40 -7.97
CA ASP A 151 18.00 2.50 -8.69
C ASP A 151 18.31 1.26 -7.82
N PRO A 152 17.89 0.05 -8.24
CA PRO A 152 18.07 -1.17 -7.44
C PRO A 152 19.53 -1.60 -7.33
N ASP A 153 20.40 -1.09 -8.22
CA ASP A 153 21.83 -1.42 -8.21
C ASP A 153 22.67 -0.45 -7.38
N ALA A 154 22.05 0.59 -6.80
CA ALA A 154 22.78 1.56 -6.00
C ALA A 154 23.17 0.97 -4.63
N PRO A 155 24.45 1.07 -4.21
CA PRO A 155 24.98 0.32 -3.07
C PRO A 155 24.38 0.69 -1.70
N GLY A 156 23.67 1.81 -1.61
CA GLY A 156 22.97 2.24 -0.40
C GLY A 156 21.46 1.98 -0.40
N VAL A 157 20.94 1.22 -1.37
CA VAL A 157 19.52 0.83 -1.45
C VAL A 157 19.38 -0.60 -0.93
N ASP A 158 18.60 -0.76 0.14
CA ASP A 158 18.21 -2.06 0.69
C ASP A 158 16.86 -2.47 0.11
N SER A 159 16.80 -3.60 -0.59
CA SER A 159 15.57 -4.09 -1.24
C SER A 159 14.47 -4.44 -0.25
N ASP A 160 14.84 -4.83 0.98
CA ASP A 160 13.90 -5.16 2.04
C ASP A 160 13.26 -3.92 2.68
N ALA A 161 13.60 -2.71 2.21
CA ALA A 161 13.13 -1.45 2.76
C ALA A 161 11.93 -0.85 2.01
N THR A 162 11.46 -1.48 0.91
CA THR A 162 10.25 -1.05 0.20
C THR A 162 9.09 -0.93 1.18
N LYS A 163 8.40 0.21 1.14
CA LYS A 163 7.25 0.50 1.99
C LYS A 163 6.47 1.71 1.50
N VAL A 164 5.21 1.79 1.89
CA VAL A 164 4.47 3.05 1.98
C VAL A 164 5.09 3.93 3.06
N VAL A 165 5.22 5.23 2.78
CA VAL A 165 5.59 6.22 3.77
C VAL A 165 4.44 7.20 3.97
N ASN A 166 3.85 7.16 5.17
CA ASN A 166 2.93 8.17 5.67
C ASN A 166 3.75 9.38 6.15
N LEU A 167 3.52 10.55 5.57
CA LEU A 167 4.19 11.78 5.99
C LEU A 167 3.46 12.40 7.18
N ASP A 168 4.17 12.65 8.28
CA ASP A 168 3.61 13.31 9.48
C ASP A 168 3.04 14.69 9.16
N SER A 169 3.59 15.36 8.15
CA SER A 169 3.07 16.61 7.59
C SER A 169 3.06 16.51 6.07
N PRO A 170 1.95 16.88 5.39
CA PRO A 170 1.89 16.87 3.94
C PRO A 170 2.99 17.75 3.34
N VAL A 171 3.61 17.28 2.26
CA VAL A 171 4.50 18.13 1.45
C VAL A 171 3.63 18.81 0.40
N ARG A 172 3.69 20.14 0.37
CA ARG A 172 2.95 20.96 -0.61
C ARG A 172 3.78 21.08 -1.87
N LEU A 173 3.34 20.45 -2.96
CA LEU A 173 3.97 20.48 -4.29
C LEU A 173 2.89 20.86 -5.31
N ASP A 174 3.19 21.75 -6.25
CA ASP A 174 2.25 22.17 -7.31
C ASP A 174 0.83 22.55 -6.84
N GLY A 175 0.71 23.12 -5.64
CA GLY A 175 -0.58 23.49 -5.07
C GLY A 175 -1.44 22.29 -4.60
N THR A 176 -0.89 21.09 -4.56
CA THR A 176 -1.49 19.88 -3.96
C THR A 176 -0.73 19.41 -2.72
N ASP A 177 -1.44 18.72 -1.83
CA ASP A 177 -0.85 18.11 -0.64
C ASP A 177 -0.47 16.65 -0.94
N VAL A 178 0.82 16.39 -1.07
CA VAL A 178 1.32 15.01 -1.10
C VAL A 178 1.43 14.51 0.33
N ARG A 179 0.52 13.60 0.72
CA ARG A 179 0.44 13.05 2.08
C ARG A 179 1.16 11.72 2.23
N ARG A 180 1.26 10.97 1.14
CA ARG A 180 1.79 9.61 1.09
C ARG A 180 2.51 9.37 -0.20
N VAL A 181 3.47 8.49 -0.13
CA VAL A 181 4.28 8.06 -1.26
C VAL A 181 4.69 6.62 -1.00
N VAL A 182 4.79 5.82 -2.04
CA VAL A 182 5.36 4.49 -1.94
C VAL A 182 6.82 4.59 -2.38
N THR A 183 7.74 4.26 -1.49
CA THR A 183 9.15 4.15 -1.84
C THR A 183 9.44 2.73 -2.27
N VAL A 184 9.81 2.56 -3.54
CA VAL A 184 10.08 1.26 -4.17
C VAL A 184 11.59 1.08 -4.23
N PHE A 185 12.09 0.16 -3.40
CA PHE A 185 13.51 -0.19 -3.28
C PHE A 185 13.80 -1.60 -3.77
N GLU A 186 12.77 -2.27 -4.30
CA GLU A 186 12.79 -3.66 -4.73
C GLU A 186 13.98 -4.03 -5.62
N GLN A 187 14.38 -5.30 -5.50
CA GLN A 187 15.24 -5.93 -6.49
C GLN A 187 14.55 -6.01 -7.87
N HIS A 188 15.36 -6.19 -8.91
CA HIS A 188 14.91 -6.41 -10.28
C HIS A 188 15.23 -7.88 -10.67
N PRO A 189 14.24 -8.79 -10.78
CA PRO A 189 12.79 -8.58 -10.64
C PRO A 189 12.29 -8.61 -9.18
N PRO A 190 11.18 -7.91 -8.87
CA PRO A 190 10.62 -7.78 -7.53
C PRO A 190 9.73 -8.97 -7.14
N ASP A 191 9.29 -9.00 -5.88
CA ASP A 191 8.17 -9.85 -5.49
C ASP A 191 6.89 -9.45 -6.22
N ARG A 192 6.17 -10.44 -6.77
CA ARG A 192 5.10 -10.23 -7.75
C ARG A 192 4.02 -9.24 -7.32
N LEU A 193 3.64 -9.24 -6.04
CA LEU A 193 2.51 -8.46 -5.53
C LEU A 193 2.91 -7.36 -4.54
N VAL A 194 4.21 -7.11 -4.36
CA VAL A 194 4.70 -6.10 -3.40
C VAL A 194 4.12 -4.73 -3.69
N LEU A 195 4.12 -4.29 -4.95
CA LEU A 195 3.57 -2.98 -5.30
C LEU A 195 2.06 -2.91 -5.06
N ALA A 196 1.33 -4.01 -5.28
CA ALA A 196 -0.10 -4.06 -4.99
C ALA A 196 -0.37 -3.96 -3.49
N HIS A 197 0.42 -4.66 -2.66
CA HIS A 197 0.35 -4.62 -1.20
C HIS A 197 0.60 -3.20 -0.69
N GLU A 198 1.73 -2.59 -1.09
CA GLU A 198 2.08 -1.23 -0.67
C GLU A 198 1.07 -0.17 -1.14
N THR A 199 0.46 -0.39 -2.31
CA THR A 199 -0.61 0.48 -2.80
C THR A 199 -1.90 0.32 -2.00
N GLY A 200 -2.15 -0.85 -1.40
CA GLY A 200 -3.26 -1.06 -0.47
C GLY A 200 -3.24 -0.08 0.70
N HIS A 201 -2.07 0.21 1.26
CA HIS A 201 -1.92 1.20 2.32
C HIS A 201 -2.21 2.64 1.87
N VAL A 202 -1.98 2.97 0.59
CA VAL A 202 -2.38 4.26 0.00
C VAL A 202 -3.90 4.45 0.05
N PHE A 203 -4.66 3.35 0.17
CA PHE A 203 -6.12 3.33 0.27
C PHE A 203 -6.65 3.01 1.67
N ASP A 204 -5.84 3.26 2.71
CA ASP A 204 -6.20 3.11 4.13
C ASP A 204 -6.37 1.65 4.60
N LEU A 205 -5.71 0.68 3.95
CA LEU A 205 -5.65 -0.70 4.43
C LEU A 205 -4.46 -0.92 5.38
N PRO A 206 -4.63 -1.62 6.51
CA PRO A 206 -3.52 -2.02 7.39
C PRO A 206 -2.83 -3.28 6.90
N ASP A 207 -1.62 -3.52 7.40
CA ASP A 207 -1.04 -4.86 7.42
C ASP A 207 -1.89 -5.80 8.30
N LEU A 208 -2.11 -7.02 7.83
CA LEU A 208 -2.82 -8.07 8.55
C LEU A 208 -1.89 -9.19 9.04
N TYR A 209 -0.62 -9.17 8.64
CA TYR A 209 0.39 -10.07 9.21
C TYR A 209 0.76 -9.64 10.64
N HIS A 210 1.19 -10.61 11.43
CA HIS A 210 1.68 -10.38 12.77
C HIS A 210 3.20 -10.51 12.77
N ARG A 211 3.93 -9.39 12.90
CA ARG A 211 5.39 -9.41 13.06
C ARG A 211 5.74 -10.16 14.37
N PRO A 212 6.32 -11.37 14.30
CA PRO A 212 6.66 -12.16 15.47
C PRO A 212 7.59 -11.39 16.41
N THR A 213 7.38 -11.53 17.72
CA THR A 213 8.34 -11.03 18.71
C THR A 213 9.49 -12.02 18.93
N ASP A 214 9.25 -13.30 18.66
CA ASP A 214 10.22 -14.39 18.69
C ASP A 214 10.27 -15.11 17.33
N SER A 215 11.43 -15.67 16.96
CA SER A 215 11.67 -16.32 15.65
C SER A 215 10.88 -17.63 15.39
N LYS A 216 9.89 -17.93 16.22
CA LYS A 216 9.08 -19.17 16.18
C LYS A 216 7.63 -18.93 15.81
N ASP A 217 7.15 -17.69 15.81
CA ASP A 217 5.78 -17.40 15.37
C ASP A 217 5.77 -17.11 13.87
N ASP A 218 4.66 -17.47 13.24
CA ASP A 218 4.44 -17.31 11.81
C ASP A 218 3.95 -15.88 11.52
N TRP A 219 4.49 -15.25 10.47
CA TRP A 219 4.07 -13.92 10.06
C TRP A 219 2.60 -13.92 9.63
N ASP A 220 2.13 -15.04 9.08
CA ASP A 220 0.81 -15.15 8.45
C ASP A 220 -0.27 -15.73 9.37
N THR A 221 -0.01 -15.77 10.69
CA THR A 221 -0.78 -16.52 11.69
C THR A 221 -2.30 -16.26 11.68
N HIS A 222 -2.75 -15.04 11.33
CA HIS A 222 -4.16 -14.66 11.47
C HIS A 222 -4.98 -14.79 10.19
N VAL A 223 -4.38 -14.46 9.05
CA VAL A 223 -5.10 -14.37 7.77
C VAL A 223 -4.53 -15.29 6.70
N GLY A 224 -3.34 -15.86 6.92
CA GLY A 224 -2.66 -16.74 5.98
C GLY A 224 -2.37 -16.05 4.65
N ASP A 225 -2.22 -16.88 3.61
CA ASP A 225 -2.05 -16.47 2.21
C ASP A 225 -3.33 -15.97 1.52
N TRP A 226 -4.40 -15.73 2.29
CA TRP A 226 -5.70 -15.41 1.72
C TRP A 226 -5.87 -13.93 1.41
N ASP A 227 -5.42 -13.06 2.30
CA ASP A 227 -5.49 -11.60 2.12
C ASP A 227 -4.15 -11.04 1.63
N LEU A 228 -4.17 -10.20 0.60
CA LEU A 228 -2.96 -9.51 0.10
C LEU A 228 -2.27 -8.71 1.20
N MET A 229 -3.03 -8.09 2.10
CA MET A 229 -2.48 -7.33 3.22
C MET A 229 -1.92 -8.23 4.34
N GLY A 230 -2.19 -9.54 4.28
CA GLY A 230 -1.54 -10.55 5.09
C GLY A 230 -0.25 -11.06 4.47
N SER A 231 -0.33 -11.56 3.24
CA SER A 231 0.80 -12.16 2.54
C SER A 231 0.76 -11.82 1.06
N GLN A 232 1.76 -11.06 0.61
CA GLN A 232 2.01 -10.83 -0.82
C GLN A 232 2.57 -12.06 -1.55
N PHE A 233 2.96 -13.09 -0.80
CA PHE A 233 3.58 -14.32 -1.28
C PHE A 233 2.59 -15.45 -1.57
N GLY A 234 1.33 -15.28 -1.18
CA GLY A 234 0.31 -16.26 -1.43
C GLY A 234 0.23 -16.66 -2.91
N ALA A 235 -0.22 -17.90 -3.16
CA ALA A 235 -0.36 -18.40 -4.52
C ALA A 235 -1.34 -17.54 -5.36
N ALA A 236 -2.42 -17.06 -4.74
CA ALA A 236 -3.40 -16.18 -5.34
C ALA A 236 -4.13 -15.32 -4.28
N PRO A 237 -3.41 -14.48 -3.50
CA PRO A 237 -4.03 -13.64 -2.49
C PRO A 237 -4.92 -12.61 -3.17
N ASP A 238 -6.06 -12.33 -2.56
CA ASP A 238 -7.00 -11.27 -2.96
C ASP A 238 -7.39 -10.49 -1.69
N LEU A 239 -8.00 -9.32 -1.79
CA LEU A 239 -8.51 -8.65 -0.60
C LEU A 239 -9.72 -9.38 -0.03
N PHE A 240 -9.81 -9.50 1.30
CA PHE A 240 -11.01 -10.01 1.95
C PHE A 240 -12.23 -9.16 1.62
N GLY A 241 -13.40 -9.78 1.68
CA GLY A 241 -14.68 -9.10 1.44
C GLY A 241 -14.86 -7.84 2.31
N TRP A 242 -14.30 -7.85 3.52
CA TRP A 242 -14.30 -6.67 4.39
C TRP A 242 -13.52 -5.49 3.80
N HIS A 243 -12.27 -5.72 3.36
CA HIS A 243 -11.46 -4.69 2.69
C HIS A 243 -12.10 -4.24 1.38
N LYS A 244 -12.65 -5.16 0.59
CA LYS A 244 -13.39 -4.79 -0.63
C LYS A 244 -14.62 -3.92 -0.33
N TRP A 245 -15.35 -4.18 0.75
CA TRP A 245 -16.48 -3.36 1.19
C TRP A 245 -16.01 -1.97 1.67
N LYS A 246 -14.94 -1.92 2.49
CA LYS A 246 -14.30 -0.67 2.94
C LYS A 246 -13.84 0.21 1.77
N LEU A 247 -13.31 -0.39 0.71
CA LEU A 247 -12.90 0.32 -0.51
C LEU A 247 -14.09 0.68 -1.45
N GLY A 248 -15.31 0.26 -1.12
CA GLY A 248 -16.53 0.54 -1.89
C GLY A 248 -16.65 -0.28 -3.18
N TRP A 249 -16.06 -1.47 -3.22
CA TRP A 249 -16.11 -2.38 -4.36
C TRP A 249 -17.25 -3.41 -4.25
N LEU A 250 -17.75 -3.62 -3.03
CA LEU A 250 -18.94 -4.41 -2.71
C LEU A 250 -20.07 -3.51 -2.20
#